data_AF-A0A672M462-F1
#
_entry.id   AF-A0A672M462-F1
#
_cell.length_a   1.000
_cell.length_b   1.000
_cell.length_c   1.000
_cell.angle_alpha   90.00
_cell.angle_beta   90.00
_cell.angle_gamma   90.00
#
_symmetry.space_group_name_H-M   'P 1'
#
loop_
_entity.id
_entity.type
_entity.pdbx_description
1 polymer ?
#
loop_
_entity_poly.entity_id
_entity_poly.type
_entity_poly.pdbx_seq_one_letter_code
_entity_poly.pdbx_strand_id
1 'polypeptide(L)'
;MKDKLTGVDVMLSRESWMTELPPELQHVGLEARTFKKRSGPENKDRSVWTDTPADCERKARERREAKEKGESAKDDGPHLPQKELEMAEKVSKYNESKRGESLISIHTKKMKRKAEEDANKPVERRPFDRDTDLQVNRFDEAQKKALLKKSQDLNTRFSHSKDRMFL
;
A
#
# COMPACT_ATOMS: atom_id res chain seq x y z
N MET A 1 -31.36 20.94 0.91
CA MET A 1 -32.46 21.80 0.39
C MET A 1 -33.54 22.10 1.44
N LYS A 2 -33.42 21.65 2.70
CA LYS A 2 -34.42 21.87 3.75
C LYS A 2 -34.21 23.20 4.47
N ASP A 3 -32.99 23.72 4.44
CA ASP A 3 -32.55 24.89 5.21
C ASP A 3 -32.95 26.23 4.59
N LYS A 4 -33.55 26.22 3.39
CA LYS A 4 -34.05 27.41 2.71
C LYS A 4 -35.53 27.70 3.00
N LEU A 5 -36.21 26.87 3.79
CA LEU A 5 -37.65 26.97 4.06
C LEU A 5 -37.98 27.65 5.40
N THR A 6 -37.01 27.73 6.31
CA THR A 6 -37.10 28.45 7.58
C THR A 6 -36.27 29.71 7.42
N GLY A 7 -36.89 30.90 7.32
CA GLY A 7 -36.22 32.20 7.10
C GLY A 7 -35.32 32.67 8.24
N VAL A 8 -34.52 31.77 8.81
CA VAL A 8 -33.40 32.06 9.68
C VAL A 8 -32.24 32.42 8.77
N ASP A 9 -31.80 33.68 8.82
CA ASP A 9 -30.56 34.13 8.17
C ASP A 9 -29.37 33.45 8.87
N VAL A 10 -29.12 32.20 8.51
CA VAL A 10 -27.90 31.51 8.91
C VAL A 10 -26.81 32.11 8.04
N MET A 11 -26.09 33.07 8.60
CA MET A 11 -24.85 33.59 8.01
C MET A 11 -24.07 32.42 7.44
N LEU A 12 -23.73 32.48 6.15
CA LEU A 12 -22.93 31.48 5.45
C LEU A 12 -21.51 31.48 6.03
N SER A 13 -21.37 30.92 7.23
CA SER A 13 -20.11 30.77 7.90
C SER A 13 -19.36 29.63 7.23
N ARG A 14 -18.07 29.86 6.98
CA ARG A 14 -17.20 28.79 6.48
C ARG A 14 -17.12 27.70 7.53
N GLU A 15 -17.13 26.46 7.08
CA GLU A 15 -17.01 25.29 7.94
C GLU A 15 -15.67 25.34 8.69
N SER A 16 -15.65 24.86 9.93
CA SER A 16 -14.49 25.02 10.83
C SER A 16 -13.18 24.47 10.26
N TRP A 17 -13.24 23.43 9.42
CA TRP A 17 -12.05 22.88 8.74
C TRP A 17 -11.44 23.82 7.69
N MET A 18 -12.15 24.86 7.25
CA MET A 18 -11.66 25.88 6.33
C MET A 18 -11.04 27.09 7.04
N THR A 19 -11.42 27.35 8.30
CA THR A 19 -11.01 28.55 9.05
C THR A 19 -10.04 28.25 10.18
N GLU A 20 -10.15 27.07 10.79
CA GLU A 20 -9.34 26.67 11.93
C GLU A 20 -8.28 25.68 11.47
N LEU A 21 -7.02 25.99 11.80
CA LEU A 21 -5.94 25.03 11.58
C LEU A 21 -6.14 23.84 12.54
N PRO A 22 -5.82 22.61 12.09
CA PRO A 22 -5.79 21.45 12.97
C PRO A 22 -4.96 21.74 14.24
N PRO A 23 -5.33 21.19 15.41
CA PRO A 23 -4.62 21.41 16.67
C PRO A 23 -3.11 21.19 16.59
N GLU A 24 -2.68 20.24 15.77
CA GLU A 24 -1.27 19.93 15.51
C GLU A 24 -0.49 21.05 14.80
N LEU A 25 -1.19 21.92 14.06
CA LEU A 25 -0.64 22.98 13.23
C LEU A 25 -0.89 24.38 13.80
N GLN A 26 -1.49 24.51 14.98
CA GLN A 26 -1.77 25.79 15.63
C GLN A 26 -0.50 26.63 15.89
N HIS A 27 0.66 25.98 16.02
CA HIS A 27 1.96 26.64 16.24
C HIS A 27 2.70 27.00 14.95
N VAL A 28 2.08 26.77 13.77
CA VAL A 28 2.70 27.08 12.48
C VAL A 28 2.25 28.48 12.05
N GLY A 29 2.80 29.50 12.72
CA GLY A 29 2.41 30.91 12.56
C GLY A 29 3.60 31.88 12.50
N LEU A 30 3.30 33.18 12.58
CA LEU A 30 4.12 34.39 12.36
C LEU A 30 5.40 34.54 13.23
N GLU A 31 5.88 33.46 13.83
CA GLU A 31 7.08 33.43 14.65
C GLU A 31 8.29 32.98 13.82
N ALA A 32 9.50 33.40 14.22
CA ALA A 32 10.74 33.02 13.54
C ALA A 32 10.90 31.48 13.53
N ARG A 33 10.91 30.90 12.33
CA ARG A 33 10.97 29.44 12.15
C ARG A 33 12.37 28.92 12.46
N THR A 34 12.50 28.10 13.51
CA THR A 34 13.73 27.37 13.83
C THR A 34 13.50 25.86 13.70
N PHE A 35 14.56 25.10 13.41
CA PHE A 35 14.48 23.64 13.38
C PHE A 35 14.12 23.09 14.76
N LYS A 36 13.23 22.10 14.82
CA LYS A 36 12.84 21.48 16.09
C LYS A 36 14.01 20.62 16.61
N LYS A 37 14.66 21.09 17.68
CA LYS A 37 15.81 20.42 18.31
C LYS A 37 15.47 19.07 18.98
N ARG A 38 14.19 18.75 19.15
CA ARG A 38 13.71 17.49 19.76
C ARG A 38 12.76 16.81 18.78
N SER A 39 12.72 15.48 18.79
CA SER A 39 11.70 14.72 18.07
C SER A 39 10.31 15.28 18.44
N GLY A 40 9.45 15.47 17.43
CA GLY A 40 8.13 16.06 17.61
C GLY A 40 7.23 15.25 18.55
N PRO A 41 6.00 15.72 18.82
CA PRO A 41 5.09 15.10 19.79
C PRO A 41 4.93 13.60 19.51
N GLU A 42 5.02 12.80 20.57
CA GLU A 42 5.13 11.33 20.56
C GLU A 42 3.88 10.62 20.00
N ASN A 43 2.77 11.35 19.90
CA ASN A 43 1.45 10.86 19.48
C ASN A 43 1.34 10.45 18.00
N LYS A 44 2.42 10.56 17.21
CA LYS A 44 2.44 10.11 15.81
C LYS A 44 3.63 9.19 15.58
N ASP A 45 3.32 7.98 15.12
CA ASP A 45 4.30 6.99 14.73
C ASP A 45 5.21 7.53 13.62
N ARG A 46 6.43 7.90 14.00
CA ARG A 46 7.52 8.30 13.08
C ARG A 46 8.44 7.14 12.72
N SER A 47 8.22 5.98 13.35
CA SER A 47 8.98 4.73 13.20
C SER A 47 9.15 4.29 11.75
N VAL A 48 8.21 4.65 10.87
CA VAL A 48 8.26 4.34 9.44
C VAL A 48 9.49 4.93 8.73
N TRP A 49 10.01 6.08 9.18
CA TRP A 49 11.17 6.73 8.54
C TRP A 49 12.31 7.08 9.51
N THR A 50 12.07 7.14 10.82
CA THR A 50 13.11 7.48 11.81
C THR A 50 13.85 6.28 12.38
N ASP A 51 13.30 5.06 12.27
CA ASP A 51 13.93 3.88 12.86
C ASP A 51 15.05 3.34 11.97
N THR A 52 16.17 2.99 12.60
CA THR A 52 17.23 2.23 11.96
C THR A 52 16.80 0.76 11.80
N PRO A 53 17.43 -0.02 10.91
CA PRO A 53 17.11 -1.45 10.77
C PRO A 53 17.19 -2.23 12.10
N ALA A 54 18.14 -1.88 12.97
CA ALA A 54 18.28 -2.47 14.31
C ALA A 54 17.12 -2.09 15.25
N ASP A 55 16.65 -0.85 15.18
CA ASP A 55 15.49 -0.39 15.97
C ASP A 55 14.20 -1.08 15.51
N CYS A 56 14.04 -1.29 14.20
CA CYS A 56 12.92 -2.02 13.64
C CYS A 56 12.85 -3.47 14.17
N GLU A 57 13.98 -4.18 14.19
CA GLU A 57 14.06 -5.56 14.69
C GLU A 57 13.76 -5.64 16.18
N ARG A 58 14.34 -4.73 16.99
CA ARG A 58 14.09 -4.64 18.43
C ARG A 58 12.61 -4.41 18.73
N LYS A 59 11.99 -3.41 18.08
CA LYS A 59 10.55 -3.11 18.23
C LYS A 59 9.65 -4.23 17.74
N ALA A 60 10.07 -4.98 16.72
CA ALA A 60 9.33 -6.15 16.25
C ALA A 60 9.35 -7.29 17.27
N ARG A 61 10.51 -7.54 17.91
CA ARG A 61 10.64 -8.51 19.00
C ARG A 61 9.78 -8.11 20.20
N GLU A 62 9.89 -6.86 20.65
CA GLU A 62 9.09 -6.32 21.77
C GLU A 62 7.57 -6.45 21.50
N ARG A 63 7.12 -6.17 20.27
CA ARG A 63 5.70 -6.36 19.89
C ARG A 63 5.26 -7.82 19.89
N ARG A 64 6.14 -8.77 19.54
CA ARG A 64 5.84 -10.21 19.61
C ARG A 64 5.76 -10.66 21.07
N GLU A 65 6.70 -10.25 21.90
CA GLU A 65 6.73 -10.56 23.33
C GLU A 65 5.53 -9.94 24.09
N ALA A 66 5.10 -8.72 23.74
CA ALA A 66 3.91 -8.09 24.31
C ALA A 66 2.63 -8.84 23.93
N LYS A 67 2.52 -9.30 22.66
CA LYS A 67 1.40 -10.15 22.20
C LYS A 67 1.38 -11.49 22.93
N GLU A 68 2.54 -12.11 23.17
CA GLU A 68 2.65 -13.36 23.93
C GLU A 68 2.30 -13.20 25.41
N LYS A 69 2.56 -12.02 26.00
CA LYS A 69 2.19 -11.67 27.38
C LYS A 69 0.72 -11.28 27.55
N GLY A 70 -0.08 -11.29 26.48
CA GLY A 70 -1.51 -11.01 26.55
C GLY A 70 -1.87 -9.53 26.73
N GLU A 71 -0.90 -8.62 26.55
CA GLU A 71 -1.20 -7.20 26.41
C GLU A 71 -1.77 -7.02 25.00
N SER A 72 -3.10 -7.02 24.91
CA SER A 72 -3.79 -6.62 23.69
C SER A 72 -3.36 -5.18 23.41
N ALA A 73 -2.46 -5.01 22.45
CA ALA A 73 -2.24 -3.74 21.81
C ALA A 73 -3.64 -3.23 21.47
N LYS A 74 -4.05 -2.13 22.11
CA LYS A 74 -5.35 -1.53 21.84
C LYS A 74 -5.40 -1.33 20.34
N ASP A 75 -6.32 -2.05 19.70
CA ASP A 75 -6.63 -1.87 18.30
C ASP A 75 -7.35 -0.54 18.20
N ASP A 76 -6.61 0.56 18.41
CA ASP A 76 -6.99 1.92 18.07
C ASP A 76 -6.85 2.08 16.54
N GLY A 77 -7.29 1.07 15.79
CA GLY A 77 -7.60 1.23 14.39
C GLY A 77 -8.68 2.31 14.28
N PRO A 78 -8.66 3.14 13.22
CA PRO A 78 -9.73 4.12 13.02
C PRO A 78 -11.07 3.39 13.04
N HIS A 79 -11.88 3.61 14.08
CA HIS A 79 -13.23 3.08 14.13
C HIS A 79 -14.02 3.76 13.01
N LEU A 80 -14.09 3.10 11.86
CA LEU A 80 -14.83 3.61 10.71
C LEU A 80 -16.27 3.85 11.18
N PRO A 81 -16.85 5.03 10.91
CA PRO A 81 -18.22 5.30 11.30
C PRO A 81 -19.14 4.23 10.70
N GLN A 82 -20.16 3.79 11.44
CA GLN A 82 -21.08 2.72 11.01
C GLN A 82 -21.63 2.92 9.58
N LYS A 83 -21.82 4.19 9.19
CA LYS A 83 -22.24 4.58 7.83
C LYS A 83 -21.27 4.12 6.72
N GLU A 84 -19.97 4.17 6.96
CA GLU A 84 -18.96 3.74 5.99
C GLU A 84 -18.94 2.22 5.84
N LEU A 85 -19.16 1.48 6.94
CA LEU A 85 -19.31 0.03 6.91
C LEU A 85 -20.54 -0.38 6.08
N GLU A 86 -21.69 0.24 6.34
CA GLU A 86 -22.91 0.00 5.55
C GLU A 86 -22.73 0.34 4.07
N MET A 87 -21.99 1.41 3.77
CA MET A 87 -21.71 1.81 2.40
C MET A 87 -20.79 0.80 1.71
N ALA A 88 -19.75 0.32 2.39
CA ALA A 88 -18.85 -0.71 1.90
C ALA A 88 -19.60 -2.02 1.60
N GLU A 89 -20.52 -2.43 2.48
CA GLU A 89 -21.38 -3.61 2.26
C GLU A 89 -22.32 -3.45 1.07
N LYS A 90 -22.92 -2.26 0.87
CA LYS A 90 -23.77 -1.99 -0.29
C LYS A 90 -22.96 -2.09 -1.59
N VAL A 91 -21.75 -1.55 -1.59
CA VAL A 91 -20.84 -1.59 -2.74
C VAL A 91 -20.35 -3.02 -3.02
N SER A 92 -20.02 -3.80 -1.99
CA SER A 92 -19.60 -5.20 -2.18
C SER A 92 -20.72 -6.04 -2.79
N LYS A 93 -21.95 -5.95 -2.25
CA LYS A 93 -23.14 -6.64 -2.80
C LYS A 93 -23.43 -6.27 -4.26
N TYR A 94 -23.27 -4.99 -4.61
CA TYR A 94 -23.41 -4.54 -6.00
C TYR A 94 -22.31 -5.13 -6.89
N ASN A 95 -21.05 -5.09 -6.45
CA ASN A 95 -19.92 -5.62 -7.20
C ASN A 95 -20.06 -7.13 -7.43
N GLU A 96 -20.48 -7.90 -6.44
CA GLU A 96 -20.66 -9.35 -6.56
C GLU A 96 -21.76 -9.74 -7.57
N SER A 97 -22.83 -8.95 -7.66
CA SER A 97 -23.98 -9.27 -8.52
C SER A 97 -23.88 -8.67 -9.93
N LYS A 98 -23.24 -7.51 -10.09
CA LYS A 98 -23.21 -6.76 -11.35
C LYS A 98 -21.84 -6.69 -12.00
N ARG A 99 -20.75 -6.89 -11.25
CA ARG A 99 -19.39 -6.88 -11.81
C ARG A 99 -18.86 -8.31 -11.91
N GLY A 100 -18.05 -8.53 -12.95
CA GLY A 100 -17.24 -9.74 -13.04
C GLY A 100 -16.12 -9.73 -12.01
N GLU A 101 -15.40 -10.85 -11.92
CA GLU A 101 -14.25 -10.99 -11.04
C GLU A 101 -13.20 -9.90 -11.30
N SER A 102 -12.62 -9.36 -10.22
CA SER A 102 -11.50 -8.42 -10.32
C SER A 102 -10.30 -9.07 -10.99
N LEU A 103 -9.52 -8.29 -11.74
CA LEU A 103 -8.28 -8.77 -12.34
C LEU A 103 -7.33 -9.39 -11.31
N ILE A 104 -7.29 -8.80 -10.10
CA ILE A 104 -6.50 -9.30 -8.98
C ILE A 104 -7.02 -10.67 -8.53
N SER A 105 -8.35 -10.84 -8.40
CA SER A 105 -8.93 -12.12 -8.01
C SER A 105 -8.75 -13.19 -9.08
N ILE A 106 -8.83 -12.82 -10.36
CA ILE A 106 -8.53 -13.73 -11.48
C ILE A 106 -7.06 -14.19 -11.39
N HIS A 107 -6.14 -13.27 -11.14
CA HIS A 107 -4.72 -13.60 -11.02
C HIS A 107 -4.44 -14.51 -9.83
N THR A 108 -5.00 -14.22 -8.65
CA THR A 108 -4.81 -15.07 -7.46
C THR A 108 -5.43 -16.45 -7.65
N LYS A 109 -6.62 -16.55 -8.22
CA LYS A 109 -7.23 -17.84 -8.59
C LYS A 109 -6.37 -18.62 -9.57
N LYS A 110 -5.80 -17.96 -10.58
CA LYS A 110 -4.91 -18.59 -11.56
C LYS A 110 -3.64 -19.12 -10.89
N MET A 111 -3.04 -18.38 -9.96
CA MET A 111 -1.86 -18.83 -9.22
C MET A 111 -2.19 -20.03 -8.31
N LYS A 112 -3.34 -20.01 -7.62
CA LYS A 112 -3.79 -21.14 -6.81
C LYS A 112 -4.05 -22.39 -7.64
N ARG A 113 -4.78 -22.27 -8.76
CA ARG A 113 -5.02 -23.39 -9.68
C ARG A 113 -3.73 -24.02 -10.20
N LYS A 114 -2.73 -23.20 -10.56
CA LYS A 114 -1.41 -23.70 -10.97
C LYS A 114 -0.72 -24.47 -9.85
N ALA A 115 -0.73 -23.94 -8.64
CA ALA A 115 -0.14 -24.62 -7.48
C ALA A 115 -0.85 -25.95 -7.17
N GLU A 116 -2.18 -25.99 -7.25
CA GLU A 116 -2.97 -27.22 -7.08
C GLU A 116 -2.73 -28.22 -8.21
N GLU A 117 -2.61 -27.77 -9.44
CA GLU A 117 -2.27 -28.62 -10.59
C GLU A 117 -0.86 -29.22 -10.43
N ASP A 118 0.11 -28.43 -9.97
CA ASP A 118 1.46 -28.90 -9.70
C ASP A 118 1.51 -29.86 -8.49
N ALA A 119 0.65 -29.67 -7.49
CA ALA A 119 0.53 -30.56 -6.34
C ALA A 119 -0.20 -31.88 -6.67
N ASN A 120 -1.16 -31.87 -7.60
CA ASN A 120 -1.89 -33.07 -8.03
C ASN A 120 -1.10 -33.94 -9.02
N LYS A 121 0.00 -33.43 -9.60
CA LYS A 121 0.89 -34.25 -10.42
C LYS A 121 1.60 -35.26 -9.51
N PRO A 122 1.52 -36.57 -9.79
CA PRO A 122 2.24 -37.56 -9.00
C PRO A 122 3.73 -37.23 -9.07
N VAL A 123 4.36 -37.12 -7.89
CA VAL A 123 5.80 -36.84 -7.79
C VAL A 123 6.55 -38.11 -8.17
N GLU A 124 6.73 -38.30 -9.48
CA GLU A 124 7.67 -39.29 -9.99
C GLU A 124 9.10 -38.87 -9.64
N ARG A 125 9.99 -39.84 -9.44
CA ARG A 125 11.40 -39.56 -9.17
C ARG A 125 12.03 -38.91 -10.41
N ARG A 126 12.12 -37.58 -10.38
CA ARG A 126 12.79 -36.78 -11.40
C ARG A 126 14.31 -36.80 -11.16
N PRO A 127 15.15 -36.87 -12.21
CA PRO A 127 16.58 -36.62 -12.06
C PRO A 127 16.85 -35.20 -11.54
N PHE A 128 18.00 -35.03 -10.90
CA PHE A 128 18.48 -33.73 -10.42
C PHE A 128 18.65 -32.77 -11.60
N ASP A 129 18.02 -31.60 -11.51
CA ASP A 129 18.17 -30.52 -12.48
C ASP A 129 18.82 -29.32 -11.79
N ARG A 130 19.97 -28.91 -12.30
CA ARG A 130 20.76 -27.80 -11.75
C ARG A 130 19.93 -26.51 -11.70
N ASP A 131 19.10 -26.21 -12.70
CA ASP A 131 18.41 -24.92 -12.78
C ASP A 131 17.22 -24.81 -11.81
N THR A 132 16.60 -25.93 -11.46
CA THR A 132 15.49 -26.00 -10.51
C THR A 132 15.95 -26.29 -9.08
N ASP A 133 16.95 -27.16 -8.93
CA ASP A 133 17.31 -27.77 -7.64
C ASP A 133 18.52 -27.04 -7.04
N LEU A 134 19.46 -26.59 -7.88
CA LEU A 134 20.57 -25.74 -7.47
C LEU A 134 20.15 -24.28 -7.64
N GLN A 135 19.34 -23.78 -6.71
CA GLN A 135 18.84 -22.39 -6.67
C GLN A 135 19.94 -21.33 -6.40
N VAL A 136 21.16 -21.55 -6.89
CA VAL A 136 22.32 -20.69 -6.72
C VAL A 136 22.47 -19.78 -7.94
N ASN A 137 22.60 -18.47 -7.72
CA ASN A 137 22.77 -17.44 -8.76
C ASN A 137 21.62 -17.41 -9.81
N ARG A 138 20.38 -17.59 -9.36
CA ARG A 138 19.21 -17.39 -10.22
C ARG A 138 19.04 -15.90 -10.53
N PHE A 139 19.55 -15.47 -11.68
CA PHE A 139 18.96 -14.30 -12.34
C PHE A 139 17.48 -14.61 -12.52
N ASP A 140 16.63 -13.77 -11.93
CA ASP A 140 15.18 -13.87 -12.04
C ASP A 140 14.82 -14.05 -13.53
N GLU A 141 13.99 -15.03 -13.86
CA GLU A 141 13.57 -15.26 -15.24
C GLU A 141 12.95 -14.00 -15.85
N ALA A 142 12.29 -13.18 -15.03
CA ALA A 142 11.78 -11.88 -15.45
C ALA A 142 12.92 -10.94 -15.86
N GLN A 143 14.03 -10.91 -15.12
CA GLN A 143 15.21 -10.12 -15.46
C GLN A 143 15.88 -10.64 -16.74
N LYS A 144 16.00 -11.97 -16.92
CA LYS A 144 16.53 -12.56 -18.17
C LYS A 144 15.64 -12.22 -19.37
N LYS A 145 14.32 -12.38 -19.25
CA LYS A 145 13.35 -12.04 -20.30
C LYS A 145 13.34 -10.54 -20.60
N ALA A 146 13.46 -9.70 -19.58
CA ALA A 146 13.58 -8.26 -19.75
C ALA A 146 14.87 -7.87 -20.47
N LEU A 147 16.01 -8.49 -20.13
CA LEU A 147 17.27 -8.27 -20.83
C LEU A 147 17.15 -8.65 -22.32
N LEU A 148 16.55 -9.81 -22.61
CA LEU A 148 16.38 -10.31 -23.97
C LEU A 148 15.41 -9.45 -24.81
N LYS A 149 14.34 -8.94 -24.20
CA LYS A 149 13.47 -7.94 -24.83
C LYS A 149 14.21 -6.62 -25.09
N LYS A 150 14.94 -6.12 -24.09
CA LYS A 150 15.74 -4.90 -24.22
C LYS A 150 16.78 -5.02 -25.34
N SER A 151 17.40 -6.19 -25.51
CA SER A 151 18.36 -6.43 -26.60
C SER A 151 17.69 -6.50 -27.96
N GLN A 152 16.50 -7.11 -28.06
CA GLN A 152 15.70 -7.13 -29.30
C GLN A 152 15.34 -5.72 -29.78
N ASP A 153 15.02 -4.82 -28.86
CA ASP A 153 14.63 -3.43 -29.18
C ASP A 153 15.81 -2.51 -29.49
N LEU A 154 17.08 -2.97 -29.40
CA LEU A 154 18.25 -2.11 -29.67
C LEU A 154 18.29 -1.56 -31.10
N ASN A 155 17.81 -2.33 -32.08
CA ASN A 155 17.77 -1.91 -33.48
C ASN A 155 16.79 -0.75 -33.73
N THR A 156 15.71 -0.65 -32.95
CA THR A 156 14.71 0.42 -33.09
C THR A 156 14.95 1.59 -32.14
N ARG A 157 15.59 1.35 -30.98
CA ARG A 157 15.92 2.38 -29.98
C ARG A 157 16.81 3.52 -30.50
N PHE A 158 17.68 3.23 -31.45
CA PHE A 158 18.55 4.22 -32.10
C PHE A 158 18.17 4.46 -33.57
N SER A 159 17.02 3.95 -34.01
CA SER A 159 16.50 4.31 -35.33
C SER A 159 16.14 5.81 -35.33
N HIS A 160 16.40 6.48 -36.44
CA HIS A 160 16.18 7.92 -36.56
C HIS A 160 14.68 8.22 -36.46
N SER A 161 14.19 8.61 -35.29
CA SER A 161 12.87 9.23 -35.18
C SER A 161 12.93 10.62 -35.82
N LYS A 162 11.95 10.92 -36.67
CA LYS A 162 11.83 12.24 -37.32
C LYS A 162 11.58 13.36 -36.29
N ASP A 163 11.04 12.98 -35.12
CA ASP A 163 10.93 13.83 -33.95
C ASP A 163 12.12 13.55 -33.01
N ARG A 164 13.08 14.48 -33.03
CA ARG A 164 14.24 14.51 -32.14
C ARG A 164 13.77 14.83 -30.72
N MET A 165 13.88 13.87 -29.81
CA MET A 165 13.67 14.12 -28.37
C MET A 165 14.95 13.95 -27.55
N PHE A 166 16.06 13.51 -28.15
CA PHE A 166 17.36 13.42 -27.46
C PHE A 166 18.52 13.68 -28.44
N LEU A 167 18.61 14.92 -28.94
CA LEU A 167 19.82 15.71 -29.12
C LEU A 167 19.41 17.16 -29.42
#